data_AF-A0A9X2JUG7-F1
#
_entry.id   AF-A0A9X2JUG7-F1
#
_cell.length_a   1.000
_cell.length_b   1.000
_cell.length_c   1.000
_cell.angle_alpha   90.00
_cell.angle_beta   90.00
_cell.angle_gamma   90.00
#
_symmetry.space_group_name_H-M   'P 1'
#
loop_
_entity.id
_entity.type
_entity.pdbx_description
1 polymer ?
#
loop_
_entity_poly.entity_id
_entity_poly.type
_entity_poly.pdbx_seq_one_letter_code
_entity_poly.pdbx_strand_id
1 'polypeptide(L)'
;MNLKDFVSESIFEIVDGIVEAQGRLSSDDAKIVPDVQNVFTESQTGGTNLAIGWDKSGNLIHSIEFDVAVTAAEGTESRGGIGVVAGVFALGAQGKSQENSQSMSRLKFRVPISFPRQDKSKK
;
A
#
# COMPACT_ATOMS: atom_id res chain seq x y z
N MET A 1 -11.19 -13.53 -14.65
CA MET A 1 -11.87 -12.20 -14.54
C MET A 1 -11.52 -11.32 -15.75
N ASN A 2 -12.35 -10.35 -16.15
CA ASN A 2 -11.97 -9.41 -17.23
C ASN A 2 -11.18 -8.19 -16.69
N LEU A 3 -10.61 -7.35 -17.56
CA LEU A 3 -9.79 -6.19 -17.14
C LEU A 3 -10.58 -5.18 -16.28
N LYS A 4 -11.85 -4.92 -16.61
CA LYS A 4 -12.70 -3.99 -15.86
C LYS A 4 -12.93 -4.51 -14.44
N ASP A 5 -13.23 -5.80 -14.32
CA ASP A 5 -13.44 -6.45 -13.02
C ASP A 5 -12.14 -6.39 -12.19
N PHE A 6 -11.00 -6.69 -12.81
CA PHE A 6 -9.69 -6.64 -12.14
C PHE A 6 -9.37 -5.26 -11.58
N VAL A 7 -9.55 -4.21 -12.38
CA VAL A 7 -9.28 -2.81 -11.96
C VAL A 7 -10.23 -2.41 -10.84
N SER A 8 -11.52 -2.74 -10.97
CA SER A 8 -12.53 -2.39 -9.97
C SER A 8 -12.24 -3.06 -8.63
N GLU A 9 -11.99 -4.38 -8.63
CA GLU A 9 -11.74 -5.15 -7.41
C GLU A 9 -10.41 -4.73 -6.76
N SER A 10 -9.36 -4.49 -7.56
CA SER A 10 -8.06 -4.03 -7.03
C SER A 10 -8.17 -2.68 -6.32
N ILE A 11 -8.91 -1.73 -6.89
CA ILE A 11 -9.13 -0.42 -6.27
C ILE A 11 -9.94 -0.58 -4.98
N PHE A 12 -10.99 -1.42 -5.01
CA PHE A 12 -11.80 -1.70 -3.83
C PHE A 12 -10.97 -2.26 -2.68
N GLU A 13 -10.22 -3.34 -2.91
CA GLU A 13 -9.38 -3.96 -1.87
C GLU A 13 -8.30 -3.01 -1.34
N ILE A 14 -7.67 -2.20 -2.20
CA ILE A 14 -6.69 -1.18 -1.76
C ILE A 14 -7.36 -0.15 -0.85
N VAL A 15 -8.52 0.38 -1.24
CA VAL A 15 -9.24 1.38 -0.46
C VAL A 15 -9.76 0.79 0.86
N ASP A 16 -10.33 -0.42 0.83
CA ASP A 16 -10.84 -1.10 2.02
C ASP A 16 -9.71 -1.37 3.02
N GLY A 17 -8.56 -1.88 2.55
CA GLY A 17 -7.38 -2.05 3.38
C GLY A 17 -6.83 -0.75 3.98
N ILE A 18 -6.91 0.37 3.25
CA ILE A 18 -6.56 1.69 3.77
C ILE A 18 -7.53 2.10 4.90
N VAL A 19 -8.84 1.93 4.69
CA VAL A 19 -9.87 2.27 5.68
C VAL A 19 -9.74 1.41 6.94
N GLU A 20 -9.49 0.11 6.79
CA GLU A 20 -9.24 -0.78 7.92
C GLU A 20 -8.01 -0.33 8.72
N ALA A 21 -6.91 -0.03 8.03
CA ALA A 21 -5.68 0.43 8.66
C ALA A 21 -5.87 1.78 9.39
N GLN A 22 -6.65 2.71 8.82
CA GLN A 22 -7.03 3.97 9.48
C GLN A 22 -7.80 3.70 10.78
N GLY A 23 -8.77 2.77 10.77
CA GLY A 23 -9.53 2.38 11.95
C GLY A 23 -8.66 1.83 13.07
N ARG A 24 -7.69 0.97 12.72
CA ARG A 24 -6.74 0.34 13.66
C ARG A 24 -5.79 1.33 14.33
N LEU A 25 -5.48 2.46 13.68
CA LEU A 25 -4.57 3.50 14.18
C LEU A 25 -5.32 4.73 14.73
N SER A 26 -6.62 4.62 14.99
CA SER A 26 -7.44 5.77 15.40
C SER A 26 -6.97 6.44 16.71
N SER A 27 -6.35 5.70 17.62
CA SER A 27 -5.77 6.21 18.87
C SER A 27 -4.30 6.65 18.77
N ASP A 28 -3.66 6.44 17.62
CA ASP A 28 -2.26 6.80 17.40
C ASP A 28 -2.11 8.21 16.82
N ASP A 29 -0.91 8.79 16.99
CA ASP A 29 -0.51 10.03 16.31
C ASP A 29 -0.27 9.82 14.80
N ALA A 30 -0.12 8.56 14.37
CA ALA A 30 -0.04 8.20 12.96
C ALA A 30 -1.34 8.56 12.22
N LYS A 31 -1.23 9.03 10.97
CA LYS A 31 -2.39 9.23 10.08
C LYS A 31 -2.10 8.66 8.71
N ILE A 32 -3.00 7.80 8.22
CA ILE A 32 -2.97 7.24 6.86
C ILE A 32 -3.87 8.10 5.99
N VAL A 33 -3.39 8.52 4.82
CA VAL A 33 -4.01 9.53 3.95
C VAL A 33 -4.45 10.78 4.73
N PRO A 34 -3.51 11.49 5.38
CA PRO A 34 -3.84 12.68 6.17
C PRO A 34 -4.31 13.86 5.30
N ASP A 35 -5.11 14.73 5.90
CA ASP A 35 -5.37 16.08 5.36
C ASP A 35 -4.07 16.87 5.28
N VAL A 36 -3.72 17.34 4.08
CA VAL A 36 -2.50 18.13 3.85
C VAL A 36 -2.78 19.60 4.12
N GLN A 37 -2.01 20.22 5.02
CA GLN A 37 -2.12 21.67 5.29
C GLN A 37 -1.17 22.51 4.43
N ASN A 38 0.06 22.04 4.27
CA ASN A 38 1.12 22.78 3.59
C ASN A 38 1.85 21.81 2.66
N VAL A 39 1.55 21.87 1.37
CA VAL A 39 2.23 21.07 0.34
C VAL A 39 3.62 21.66 0.10
N PHE A 40 4.63 20.81 0.02
CA PHE A 40 5.96 21.24 -0.41
C PHE A 40 5.99 21.35 -1.93
N THR A 41 6.03 22.58 -2.42
CA THR A 41 6.02 22.88 -3.86
C THR A 41 7.41 23.09 -4.45
N GLU A 42 8.43 23.29 -3.60
CA GLU A 42 9.82 23.48 -4.02
C GLU A 42 10.72 22.36 -3.47
N SER A 43 11.73 21.99 -4.26
CA SER A 43 12.84 21.17 -3.75
C SER A 43 13.58 21.98 -2.71
N GLN A 44 13.39 21.67 -1.42
CA GLN A 44 14.15 22.30 -0.34
C GLN A 44 15.65 22.13 -0.64
N THR A 45 16.39 23.23 -0.63
CA THR A 45 17.85 23.21 -0.85
C THR A 45 18.51 22.41 0.27
N GLY A 46 19.11 21.26 -0.08
CA GLY A 46 19.95 20.47 0.83
C GLY A 46 19.37 19.14 1.36
N GLY A 47 18.23 18.63 0.86
CA GLY A 47 17.75 17.30 1.28
C GLY A 47 16.76 16.67 0.31
N THR A 48 16.85 15.34 0.16
CA THR A 48 15.88 14.52 -0.56
C THR A 48 14.49 14.75 0.02
N ASN A 49 13.65 15.53 -0.64
CA ASN A 49 12.31 15.85 -0.15
C ASN A 49 11.40 14.63 -0.33
N LEU A 50 11.52 13.65 0.59
CA LEU A 50 10.69 12.44 0.63
C LEU A 50 9.30 12.70 1.25
N ALA A 51 9.01 13.95 1.60
CA ALA A 51 7.76 14.36 2.23
C ALA A 51 6.90 15.20 1.27
N ILE A 52 5.60 14.95 1.29
CA ILE A 52 4.57 15.67 0.53
C ILE A 52 4.29 17.04 1.16
N GLY A 53 4.38 17.13 2.49
CA GLY A 53 3.99 18.32 3.22
C GLY A 53 3.82 18.06 4.72
N TRP A 54 3.07 18.95 5.37
CA TRP A 54 2.66 18.82 6.77
C TRP A 54 1.18 18.47 6.90
N ASP A 55 0.84 17.60 7.86
CA ASP A 55 -0.55 17.40 8.29
C ASP A 55 -0.99 18.45 9.33
N LYS A 56 -2.26 18.41 9.73
CA LYS A 56 -2.86 19.34 10.71
C LYS A 56 -2.23 19.25 12.11
N SER A 57 -1.61 18.12 12.47
CA SER A 57 -0.88 17.95 13.73
C SER A 57 0.57 18.43 13.63
N GLY A 58 0.97 18.92 12.45
CA GLY A 58 2.31 19.38 12.16
C GLY A 58 3.29 18.24 11.89
N ASN A 59 2.83 17.00 11.66
CA ASN A 59 3.67 15.86 11.30
C ASN A 59 4.04 15.88 9.81
N LEU A 60 5.22 15.34 9.46
CA LEU A 60 5.62 15.20 8.05
C LEU A 60 4.78 14.09 7.40
N ILE A 61 4.27 14.37 6.21
CA ILE A 61 3.56 13.41 5.39
C ILE A 61 4.56 12.80 4.41
N HIS A 62 4.76 11.50 4.49
CA HIS A 62 5.60 10.70 3.60
C HIS A 62 4.73 9.87 2.64
N SER A 63 5.32 9.29 1.60
CA SER A 63 4.67 8.27 0.78
C SER A 63 5.26 6.90 1.06
N ILE A 64 4.42 5.91 1.39
CA ILE A 64 4.80 4.50 1.31
C ILE A 64 4.55 4.04 -0.13
N GLU A 65 5.59 3.55 -0.80
CA GLU A 65 5.47 2.97 -2.14
C GLU A 65 5.18 1.47 -2.04
N PHE A 66 4.12 1.03 -2.69
CA PHE A 66 3.77 -0.38 -2.84
C PHE A 66 4.04 -0.82 -4.27
N ASP A 67 4.78 -1.90 -4.41
CA ASP A 67 5.05 -2.57 -5.68
C ASP A 67 4.69 -4.05 -5.52
N VAL A 68 3.49 -4.40 -5.98
CA VAL A 68 2.82 -5.65 -5.62
C VAL A 68 2.60 -6.49 -6.87
N ALA A 69 3.05 -7.74 -6.80
CA ALA A 69 2.67 -8.77 -7.76
C ALA A 69 1.33 -9.39 -7.35
N VAL A 70 0.42 -9.48 -8.31
CA VAL A 70 -0.95 -9.92 -8.10
C VAL A 70 -1.24 -11.06 -9.06
N THR A 71 -1.80 -12.16 -8.54
CA THR A 71 -2.22 -13.29 -9.37
C THR A 71 -3.72 -13.49 -9.24
N ALA A 72 -4.43 -13.52 -10.36
CA ALA A 72 -5.79 -14.02 -10.38
C ALA A 72 -5.76 -15.55 -10.29
N ALA A 73 -6.26 -16.12 -9.20
CA ALA A 73 -6.47 -17.56 -9.08
C ALA A 73 -7.91 -17.89 -9.51
N GLU A 74 -8.07 -18.63 -10.61
CA GLU A 74 -9.36 -19.20 -10.99
C GLU A 74 -9.49 -20.57 -10.29
N GLY A 75 -10.20 -20.62 -9.16
CA GLY A 75 -10.46 -21.84 -8.40
C GLY A 75 -11.93 -21.94 -8.03
N THR A 76 -12.58 -23.03 -8.41
CA THR A 76 -14.04 -23.28 -8.31
C THR A 76 -14.61 -23.37 -6.89
N GLU A 77 -13.83 -23.15 -5.83
CA GLU A 77 -14.29 -23.33 -4.44
C GLU A 77 -13.90 -22.25 -3.42
N SER A 78 -13.02 -21.27 -3.73
CA SER A 78 -12.73 -20.20 -2.77
C SER A 78 -13.48 -18.93 -3.14
N ARG A 79 -14.21 -18.36 -2.18
CA ARG A 79 -14.86 -17.05 -2.23
C ARG A 79 -14.00 -16.06 -3.03
N GLY A 80 -14.55 -15.53 -4.11
CA GLY A 80 -13.84 -14.67 -5.06
C GLY A 80 -13.15 -13.51 -4.34
N GLY A 81 -11.90 -13.28 -4.70
CA GLY A 81 -11.04 -12.23 -4.18
C GLY A 81 -9.69 -12.27 -4.91
N ILE A 82 -8.92 -11.19 -4.82
CA ILE A 82 -7.61 -11.14 -5.45
C ILE A 82 -6.56 -11.81 -4.56
N GLY A 83 -5.77 -12.73 -5.12
CA GLY A 83 -4.63 -13.32 -4.44
C GLY A 83 -3.40 -12.42 -4.51
N VAL A 84 -2.93 -11.92 -3.37
CA VAL A 84 -1.63 -11.22 -3.28
C VAL A 84 -0.53 -12.25 -3.08
N VAL A 85 0.40 -12.34 -4.05
CA VAL A 85 1.60 -13.18 -3.90
C VAL A 85 2.68 -12.35 -3.22
N ALA A 86 2.62 -12.28 -1.90
CA ALA A 86 3.69 -11.72 -1.10
C ALA A 86 4.86 -12.71 -1.04
N GLY A 87 5.87 -12.51 -1.90
CA GLY A 87 7.20 -13.13 -1.74
C GLY A 87 7.22 -14.65 -1.82
N VAL A 88 7.02 -15.20 -3.01
CA VAL A 88 7.44 -16.58 -3.32
C VAL A 88 8.33 -16.58 -4.55
N PHE A 89 9.46 -15.87 -4.45
CA PHE A 89 10.71 -16.42 -4.99
C PHE A 89 11.14 -17.59 -4.08
N ALA A 90 10.30 -18.63 -3.95
CA ALA A 90 10.77 -19.93 -3.49
C ALA A 90 11.50 -20.59 -4.67
N LEU A 91 12.66 -20.04 -5.02
CA LEU A 91 13.65 -20.65 -5.89
C LEU A 91 14.23 -21.88 -5.17
N GLY A 92 13.45 -22.95 -5.02
CA GLY A 92 13.97 -24.16 -4.37
C GLY A 92 13.03 -25.36 -4.14
N ALA A 93 11.73 -25.31 -4.44
CA ALA A 93 10.85 -26.45 -4.16
C ALA A 93 10.26 -27.07 -5.44
N GLN A 94 10.97 -28.10 -5.92
CA GLN A 94 10.43 -29.34 -6.46
C GLN A 94 9.25 -29.25 -7.47
N GLY A 95 9.60 -29.31 -8.76
CA GLY A 95 8.99 -30.22 -9.73
C GLY A 95 7.47 -30.40 -9.71
N LYS A 96 6.76 -29.47 -10.35
CA LYS A 96 5.61 -29.79 -11.20
C LYS A 96 5.44 -28.63 -12.18
N SER A 97 5.72 -28.89 -13.46
CA SER A 97 5.30 -28.01 -14.56
C SER A 97 3.78 -28.11 -14.69
N GLN A 98 3.05 -27.50 -13.76
CA GLN A 98 1.77 -26.94 -14.15
C GLN A 98 2.12 -25.69 -14.92
N GLU A 99 1.86 -25.73 -16.22
CA GLU A 99 1.77 -24.58 -17.09
C GLU A 99 0.59 -23.74 -16.59
N ASN A 100 0.76 -23.16 -15.41
CA ASN A 100 -0.14 -22.17 -14.85
C ASN A 100 0.13 -20.94 -15.68
N SER A 101 -0.69 -20.74 -16.71
CA SER A 101 -0.89 -19.46 -17.40
C SER A 101 -1.49 -18.41 -16.45
N GLN A 102 -0.95 -18.33 -15.22
CA GLN A 102 -1.30 -17.33 -14.24
C GLN A 102 -0.89 -15.98 -14.83
N SER A 103 -1.88 -15.18 -15.21
CA SER A 103 -1.69 -13.79 -15.55
C SER A 103 -1.23 -13.06 -14.29
N MET A 104 0.09 -12.93 -14.14
CA MET A 104 0.71 -12.15 -13.07
C MET A 104 0.62 -10.69 -13.46
N SER A 105 -0.28 -9.96 -12.80
CA SER A 105 -0.39 -8.50 -12.92
C SER A 105 0.50 -7.83 -11.88
N ARG A 106 0.88 -6.58 -12.13
CA ARG A 106 1.69 -5.78 -11.20
C ARG A 106 1.00 -4.47 -10.91
N LEU A 107 0.82 -4.17 -9.62
CA LEU A 107 0.24 -2.92 -9.15
C LEU A 107 1.33 -2.07 -8.50
N LYS A 108 1.38 -0.81 -8.87
CA LYS A 108 2.24 0.20 -8.22
C LYS A 108 1.36 1.35 -7.74
N PHE A 109 1.37 1.59 -6.45
CA PHE A 109 0.61 2.68 -5.85
C PHE A 109 1.36 3.26 -4.65
N ARG A 110 0.91 4.43 -4.20
CA ARG A 110 1.49 5.12 -3.05
C ARG A 110 0.40 5.45 -2.05
N VAL A 111 0.71 5.32 -0.78
CA VAL A 111 -0.17 5.72 0.31
C VAL A 111 0.52 6.81 1.14
N PRO A 112 -0.01 8.04 1.16
CA PRO A 112 0.48 9.09 2.05
C PRO A 112 0.29 8.69 3.51
N ILE A 113 1.30 8.91 4.35
CA ILE A 113 1.24 8.62 5.79
C ILE A 113 2.02 9.67 6.57
N SER A 114 1.49 10.13 7.69
CA SER A 114 2.28 10.78 8.72
C SER A 114 2.58 9.78 9.84
N PHE A 115 3.86 9.63 10.18
CA PHE A 115 4.32 8.71 11.22
C PHE A 115 4.26 9.37 12.60
N PRO A 116 4.05 8.59 13.68
CA PRO A 116 4.13 9.12 15.03
C PRO A 116 5.50 9.74 15.31
N ARG A 117 5.50 10.90 15.96
CA ARG A 117 6.75 11.49 16.44
C ARG A 117 7.15 10.91 17.78
N GLN A 118 8.46 10.75 17.97
CA GLN A 118 8.98 10.52 19.31
C GLN A 118 8.71 11.77 20.17
N ASP A 119 7.92 11.59 21.22
CA ASP A 119 7.68 12.61 22.23
C ASP A 119 8.94 12.82 23.06
N LYS A 120 9.62 13.96 22.88
CA LYS A 120 10.84 14.30 23.62
C LYS A 120 10.61 14.52 25.13
N SER A 121 9.35 14.61 25.58
CA SER A 121 9.00 14.81 26.99
C SER A 121 8.87 13.51 27.80
N LYS A 122 8.74 12.36 27.12
CA LYS A 122 8.70 11.04 27.76
C LYS A 122 10.10 10.43 27.78
N LYS A 123 10.89 10.79 28.79
CA LYS A 123 12.12 10.10 29.19
C LYS A 123 11.84 9.10 30.30
#